data_AF-A0A9E1IYW6-F1
#
_entry.id   AF-A0A9E1IYW6-F1
#
_cell.length_a   1.000
_cell.length_b   1.000
_cell.length_c   1.000
_cell.angle_alpha   90.00
_cell.angle_beta   90.00
_cell.angle_gamma   90.00
#
_symmetry.space_group_name_H-M   'P 1'
#
loop_
_entity.id
_entity.type
_entity.pdbx_description
1 polymer ?
#
loop_
_entity_poly.entity_id
_entity_poly.type
_entity_poly.pdbx_seq_one_letter_code
_entity_poly.pdbx_strand_id
1 'polypeptide(L)'
;MEASVSAALSVSVLAMAVIFTVLTLLIFTIKALVKLIPYKAPPAPPARKASASSAAPGQDDQVAAITASLAAHMGKRPDEFRIVNIQSR
;
A
#
# COMPACT_ATOMS: atom_id res chain seq x y z
N MET A 1 -52.56 -17.07 7.75
CA MET A 1 -51.72 -16.02 7.13
C MET A 1 -50.81 -15.36 8.17
N GLU A 2 -51.30 -15.06 9.37
CA GLU A 2 -50.51 -14.49 10.50
C GLU A 2 -49.23 -15.29 10.89
N ALA A 3 -49.32 -16.62 10.97
CA ALA A 3 -48.17 -17.46 11.34
C ALA A 3 -46.99 -17.35 10.34
N SER A 4 -47.30 -17.18 9.05
CA SER A 4 -46.28 -17.02 7.99
C SER A 4 -45.60 -15.65 8.07
N VAL A 5 -46.35 -14.60 8.44
CA VAL A 5 -45.81 -13.25 8.63
C VAL A 5 -44.88 -13.21 9.85
N SER A 6 -45.30 -13.81 10.97
CA SER A 6 -44.46 -13.89 12.18
C SER A 6 -43.15 -14.65 11.92
N ALA A 7 -43.21 -15.77 11.21
CA ALA A 7 -42.01 -16.53 10.81
C ALA A 7 -41.10 -15.69 9.89
N ALA A 8 -41.65 -15.02 8.88
CA ALA A 8 -40.88 -14.17 7.97
C ALA A 8 -40.19 -13.01 8.71
N LEU A 9 -40.86 -12.40 9.68
CA LEU A 9 -40.27 -11.34 10.51
C LEU A 9 -39.10 -11.86 11.36
N SER A 10 -39.24 -13.04 11.96
CA SER A 10 -38.16 -13.63 12.76
C SER A 10 -36.90 -13.91 11.93
N VAL A 11 -37.08 -14.43 10.71
CA VAL A 11 -35.97 -14.70 9.77
C VAL A 11 -35.35 -13.39 9.29
N SER A 12 -36.16 -12.38 9.00
CA SER A 12 -35.68 -11.05 8.59
C SER A 12 -34.81 -10.40 9.66
N VAL A 13 -35.29 -10.39 10.92
CA VAL A 13 -34.54 -9.84 12.05
C VAL A 13 -33.24 -10.61 12.27
N LEU A 14 -33.28 -11.94 12.19
CA LEU A 14 -32.08 -12.77 12.32
C LEU A 14 -31.07 -12.46 11.21
N ALA A 15 -31.51 -12.33 9.96
CA ALA A 15 -30.65 -12.00 8.84
C ALA A 15 -30.00 -10.62 9.02
N MET A 16 -30.76 -9.60 9.42
CA MET A 16 -30.23 -8.27 9.68
C MET A 16 -29.20 -8.27 10.82
N ALA A 17 -29.48 -9.01 11.91
CA ALA A 17 -28.54 -9.16 13.02
C ALA A 17 -27.24 -9.85 12.58
N VAL A 18 -27.33 -10.93 11.81
CA VAL A 18 -26.16 -11.65 11.29
C VAL A 18 -25.32 -10.76 10.38
N ILE A 19 -25.93 -10.03 9.44
CA ILE A 19 -25.23 -9.11 8.54
C ILE A 19 -24.46 -8.06 9.35
N PHE A 20 -25.13 -7.39 10.30
CA PHE A 20 -24.47 -6.40 11.15
C PHE A 20 -23.32 -6.99 11.97
N THR A 21 -23.51 -8.20 12.51
CA THR A 21 -22.49 -8.89 13.30
C THR A 21 -21.26 -9.21 12.46
N VAL A 22 -21.45 -9.76 11.25
CA VAL A 22 -20.36 -10.08 10.32
C VAL A 22 -19.62 -8.82 9.89
N LEU A 23 -20.32 -7.76 9.52
CA LEU A 23 -19.70 -6.48 9.15
C LEU A 23 -18.89 -5.89 10.31
N THR A 24 -19.46 -5.92 11.52
CA THR A 24 -18.80 -5.44 12.73
C THR A 24 -17.53 -6.24 13.02
N LEU A 25 -17.60 -7.57 12.97
CA LEU A 25 -16.45 -8.46 13.16
C LEU A 25 -15.36 -8.21 12.10
N LEU A 26 -15.74 -8.00 10.85
CA LEU A 26 -14.80 -7.76 9.77
C LEU A 26 -14.04 -6.44 9.98
N ILE A 27 -14.76 -5.36 10.27
CA ILE A 27 -14.15 -4.05 10.56
C ILE A 27 -13.30 -4.13 11.83
N PHE A 28 -13.80 -4.79 12.87
CA PHE A 28 -13.08 -5.00 14.12
C PHE A 28 -11.77 -5.74 13.88
N THR A 29 -11.80 -6.80 13.07
CA THR A 29 -10.62 -7.59 12.70
C THR A 29 -9.60 -6.73 11.97
N ILE A 30 -10.02 -5.92 10.99
CA ILE A 30 -9.13 -4.99 10.29
C ILE A 30 -8.50 -4.00 11.29
N LYS A 31 -9.29 -3.40 12.19
CA LYS A 31 -8.77 -2.48 13.21
C LYS A 31 -7.80 -3.16 14.18
N ALA A 32 -8.08 -4.39 14.57
CA ALA A 32 -7.21 -5.20 15.43
C ALA A 32 -5.88 -5.50 14.72
N LEU A 33 -5.91 -5.91 13.45
CA LEU A 33 -4.72 -6.16 12.64
C LEU A 33 -3.87 -4.90 12.46
N VAL A 34 -4.49 -3.74 12.21
CA VAL A 34 -3.78 -2.45 12.12
C VAL A 34 -3.11 -2.06 13.43
N LYS A 35 -3.74 -2.36 14.59
CA LYS A 35 -3.13 -2.09 15.89
C LYS A 35 -2.06 -3.09 16.29
N LEU A 36 -2.20 -4.35 15.90
CA LEU A 36 -1.26 -5.41 16.26
C LEU A 36 0.00 -5.39 15.38
N ILE A 37 -0.16 -5.06 14.09
CA ILE A 37 0.93 -4.91 13.13
C ILE A 37 0.90 -3.47 12.59
N PRO A 38 1.29 -2.48 13.42
CA PRO A 38 1.35 -1.11 12.98
C PRO A 38 2.34 -1.01 11.82
N TYR A 39 1.85 -0.57 10.67
CA TYR A 39 2.69 -0.35 9.50
C TYR A 39 3.78 0.67 9.84
N LYS A 40 5.00 0.18 10.05
CA LYS A 40 6.19 1.01 10.15
C LYS A 40 6.58 1.36 8.73
N ALA A 41 6.02 2.47 8.23
CA ALA A 41 6.55 3.09 7.04
C ALA A 41 8.07 3.26 7.22
N PRO A 42 8.90 2.73 6.30
CA PRO A 42 10.31 3.07 6.30
C PRO A 42 10.45 4.58 6.38
N PRO A 43 11.35 5.12 7.22
CA PRO A 43 11.53 6.56 7.36
C PRO A 43 11.64 7.16 5.97
N ALA A 44 10.71 8.07 5.65
CA ALA A 44 10.73 8.78 4.39
C ALA A 44 12.16 9.29 4.18
N PRO A 45 12.82 8.97 3.05
CA PRO A 45 14.17 9.43 2.79
C PRO A 45 14.23 10.92 3.11
N PRO A 46 15.22 11.37 3.90
CA PRO A 46 15.32 12.78 4.26
C PRO A 46 15.21 13.57 2.97
N ALA A 47 14.24 14.49 2.91
CA ALA A 47 14.09 15.39 1.79
C ALA A 47 15.47 16.02 1.58
N ARG A 48 16.20 15.54 0.57
CA ARG A 48 17.45 16.16 0.15
C ARG A 48 17.03 17.57 -0.14
N LYS A 49 17.53 18.52 0.67
CA LYS A 49 17.53 19.92 0.28
C LYS A 49 18.03 19.90 -1.15
N ALA A 50 17.16 20.25 -2.09
CA ALA A 50 17.54 20.40 -3.47
C ALA A 50 18.58 21.52 -3.45
N SER A 51 19.85 21.15 -3.37
CA SER A 51 20.91 22.02 -3.82
C SER A 51 20.58 22.29 -5.26
N ALA A 52 20.26 23.54 -5.55
CA ALA A 52 20.06 24.03 -6.89
C ALA A 52 21.30 23.67 -7.71
N SER A 53 21.22 22.55 -8.42
CA SER A 53 22.11 22.22 -9.50
C SER A 53 21.21 21.81 -10.65
N SER A 54 21.25 22.67 -11.66
CA SER A 54 20.53 22.67 -12.90
C SER A 54 20.73 21.39 -13.71
N ALA A 55 20.00 20.33 -13.38
CA ALA A 55 19.78 19.18 -14.25
C ALA A 55 18.27 18.89 -14.27
N ALA A 56 17.74 18.57 -15.47
CA ALA A 56 16.31 18.43 -15.70
C ALA A 56 15.69 17.40 -14.74
N PRO A 57 14.59 17.72 -14.04
CA PRO A 57 14.02 16.91 -12.96
C PRO A 57 13.55 15.50 -13.37
N GLY A 58 13.54 15.16 -14.65
CA GLY A 58 13.18 13.82 -15.14
C GLY A 58 14.36 12.87 -15.39
N GLN A 59 15.59 13.39 -15.55
CA GLN A 59 16.73 12.55 -15.93
C GLN A 59 17.32 11.79 -14.73
N ASP A 60 17.41 12.46 -13.58
CA ASP A 60 17.91 11.85 -12.34
C ASP A 60 16.96 10.77 -11.80
N ASP A 61 15.65 11.00 -11.94
CA ASP A 61 14.62 10.01 -11.59
C ASP A 61 14.72 8.76 -12.47
N GLN A 62 15.00 8.94 -13.77
CA GLN A 62 15.23 7.84 -14.70
C GLN A 62 16.51 7.06 -14.35
N VAL A 63 17.61 7.77 -14.06
CA VAL A 63 18.87 7.16 -13.59
C VAL A 63 18.65 6.37 -12.30
N ALA A 64 17.89 6.91 -11.34
CA ALA A 64 17.59 6.26 -10.07
C ALA A 64 16.73 4.99 -10.25
N ALA A 65 15.70 5.06 -11.10
CA ALA A 65 14.85 3.91 -11.42
C ALA A 65 15.64 2.79 -12.14
N ILE A 66 16.50 3.16 -13.10
CA ILE A 66 17.37 2.21 -13.80
C ILE A 66 18.37 1.59 -12.83
N THR A 67 19.01 2.39 -11.98
CA THR A 67 19.98 1.89 -10.99
C THR A 67 19.31 0.95 -10.00
N ALA A 68 18.11 1.28 -9.50
CA ALA A 68 17.38 0.46 -8.55
C ALA A 68 16.93 -0.88 -9.16
N SER A 69 16.39 -0.85 -10.38
CA SER A 69 15.99 -2.07 -11.09
C SER A 69 17.19 -2.95 -11.47
N LEU A 70 18.32 -2.35 -11.89
CA LEU A 70 19.54 -3.07 -12.21
C LEU A 70 20.19 -3.70 -10.96
N ALA A 71 20.22 -2.96 -9.85
CA ALA A 71 20.71 -3.45 -8.56
C ALA A 71 19.86 -4.63 -8.05
N ALA A 72 18.54 -4.54 -8.18
CA ALA A 72 17.62 -5.61 -7.81
C ALA A 72 17.80 -6.86 -8.70
N HIS A 73 18.01 -6.68 -10.01
CA HIS A 73 18.19 -7.78 -10.95
C HIS A 73 19.55 -8.47 -10.81
N MET A 74 20.62 -7.72 -10.50
CA MET A 74 21.98 -8.26 -10.38
C MET A 74 22.36 -8.66 -8.95
N GLY A 75 21.48 -8.47 -7.97
CA GLY A 75 21.76 -8.77 -6.55
C GLY A 75 22.92 -7.96 -5.96
N LYS A 76 23.33 -6.89 -6.64
CA LYS A 76 24.46 -6.03 -6.28
C LYS A 76 23.97 -4.70 -5.74
N ARG A 77 24.80 -4.05 -4.92
CA ARG A 77 24.43 -2.79 -4.28
C ARG A 77 24.42 -1.64 -5.31
N PRO A 78 23.44 -0.73 -5.25
CA PRO A 78 23.37 0.46 -6.10
C PRO A 78 24.66 1.31 -6.08
N ASP A 79 25.40 1.27 -4.97
CA ASP A 79 26.66 2.02 -4.80
C ASP A 79 27.85 1.44 -5.60
N GLU A 80 27.73 0.22 -6.12
CA GLU A 80 28.77 -0.42 -6.93
C GLU A 80 28.69 -0.02 -8.42
N PHE A 81 27.58 0.60 -8.83
CA PHE A 81 27.35 0.98 -10.22
C PHE A 81 26.95 2.45 -10.33
N ARG A 82 27.64 3.18 -11.20
CA ARG A 82 27.34 4.58 -11.50
C ARG A 82 27.02 4.73 -12.98
N ILE A 83 25.78 5.09 -13.29
CA ILE A 83 25.37 5.40 -14.65
C ILE A 83 25.95 6.78 -15.00
N VAL A 84 26.90 6.79 -15.93
CA VAL A 84 27.61 8.01 -16.36
C VAL A 84 26.99 8.68 -17.59
N ASN A 85 26.20 7.96 -18.39
CA ASN A 85 25.54 8.49 -19.58
C ASN A 85 24.31 7.65 -19.95
N ILE A 86 23.24 8.31 -20.41
CA ILE A 86 22.06 7.64 -20.97
C ILE A 86 21.86 8.22 -22.38
N GLN A 87 22.06 7.40 -23.41
CA GLN A 87 21.70 7.77 -24.78
C GLN A 87 20.31 7.26 -25.09
N SER A 88 19.33 8.17 -25.17
CA SER A 88 18.06 7.87 -25.80
C SER A 88 18.28 7.87 -27.31
N ARG A 89 17.92 6.76 -27.96
CA ARG A 89 17.96 6.63 -29.42
C ARG A 89 16.85 7.42 -30.08
#